data_AF-A0A833GEJ5-F1
#
_entry.id   AF-A0A833GEJ5-F1
#
_cell.length_a   1.000
_cell.length_b   1.000
_cell.length_c   1.000
_cell.angle_alpha   90.00
_cell.angle_beta   90.00
_cell.angle_gamma   90.00
#
_symmetry.space_group_name_H-M   'P 1'
#
loop_
_entity.id
_entity.type
_entity.pdbx_description
1 polymer ?
#
loop_
_entity_poly.entity_id
_entity_poly.type
_entity_poly.pdbx_seq_one_letter_code
_entity_poly.pdbx_strand_id
1 'polypeptide(L)'
;MARVGFLLIAGVLLAAALIFALHPWLDLDVALRFFGSDPGRKFPLVDNSAVKILRQVNLAVPAVLFAVVMTFMAIQLNRPRARIFIPPGVGLFLITVIALGPGLLVNGLLKPFWPRPRPG
;
A
#
# COMPACT_ATOMS: atom_id res chain seq x y z
N MET A 1 -4.93 -14.51 -21.17
CA MET A 1 -5.25 -13.64 -20.02
C MET A 1 -4.01 -13.20 -19.25
N ALA A 2 -3.25 -14.10 -18.60
CA ALA A 2 -2.11 -13.72 -17.75
C ALA A 2 -0.98 -12.94 -18.46
N ARG A 3 -0.63 -13.31 -19.71
CA ARG A 3 0.40 -12.62 -20.50
C ARG A 3 0.04 -11.17 -20.82
N VAL A 4 -1.22 -10.92 -21.20
CA VAL A 4 -1.71 -9.57 -21.51
C VAL A 4 -1.70 -8.71 -20.24
N GLY A 5 -2.19 -9.24 -19.11
CA GLY A 5 -2.13 -8.54 -17.84
C GLY A 5 -0.71 -8.19 -17.42
N PHE A 6 0.23 -9.12 -17.57
CA PHE A 6 1.64 -8.85 -17.29
C PHE A 6 2.21 -7.74 -18.19
N LEU A 7 1.96 -7.80 -19.49
CA LEU A 7 2.42 -6.77 -20.43
C LEU A 7 1.82 -5.39 -20.13
N LEU A 8 0.56 -5.32 -19.74
CA LEU A 8 -0.08 -4.06 -19.33
C LEU A 8 0.58 -3.49 -18.07
N ILE A 9 0.79 -4.32 -17.04
CA ILE A 9 1.46 -3.89 -15.81
C ILE A 9 2.89 -3.42 -16.11
N ALA A 10 3.65 -4.21 -16.87
CA ALA A 10 5.01 -3.86 -17.26
C ALA A 10 5.06 -2.56 -18.08
N GLY A 11 4.12 -2.38 -19.02
CA GLY A 11 4.01 -1.17 -19.83
C GLY A 11 3.71 0.07 -18.99
N VAL A 12 2.78 -0.02 -18.03
CA VAL A 12 2.47 1.08 -17.09
C VAL A 12 3.68 1.41 -16.22
N LEU A 13 4.37 0.41 -15.68
CA LEU A 13 5.56 0.61 -14.87
C LEU A 13 6.70 1.25 -15.67
N LEU A 14 6.93 0.79 -16.91
CA LEU A 14 7.94 1.35 -17.79
C LEU A 14 7.62 2.81 -18.16
N ALA A 15 6.36 3.09 -18.48
CA ALA A 15 5.92 4.46 -18.78
C ALA A 15 6.11 5.37 -17.57
N ALA A 16 5.71 4.94 -16.37
CA ALA A 16 5.92 5.70 -15.14
C ALA A 16 7.42 5.93 -14.88
N ALA A 17 8.24 4.89 -15.01
CA ALA A 17 9.70 5.00 -14.85
C ALA A 17 10.31 5.99 -15.85
N LEU A 18 9.88 5.95 -17.11
CA LEU A 18 10.35 6.88 -18.14
C LEU A 18 9.93 8.32 -17.85
N ILE A 19 8.69 8.54 -17.41
CA ILE A 19 8.19 9.88 -17.03
C ILE A 19 9.05 10.46 -15.91
N PHE A 20 9.30 9.69 -14.84
CA PHE A 20 10.12 10.16 -13.72
C PHE A 20 11.62 10.25 -14.06
N ALA A 21 12.12 9.45 -15.00
CA ALA A 21 13.49 9.57 -15.49
C ALA A 21 13.70 10.86 -16.29
N LEU A 22 12.71 11.26 -17.10
CA LEU A 22 12.76 12.49 -17.92
C LEU A 22 12.42 13.74 -17.11
N HIS A 23 11.49 13.64 -16.15
CA HIS A 23 11.04 14.74 -15.30
C HIS A 23 11.06 14.34 -13.81
N PRO A 24 12.25 14.32 -13.16
CA PRO A 24 12.39 13.89 -11.77
C PRO A 24 11.64 14.78 -10.76
N TRP A 25 11.34 16.03 -11.12
CA TRP A 25 10.70 17.03 -10.25
C TRP A 25 9.18 17.01 -10.30
N LEU A 26 8.58 16.12 -11.10
CA LEU A 26 7.14 16.08 -11.33
C LEU A 26 6.35 15.92 -10.02
N ASP A 27 6.86 15.11 -9.09
CA ASP A 27 6.25 14.92 -7.78
C ASP A 27 6.29 16.20 -6.93
N LEU A 28 7.41 16.92 -6.96
CA LEU A 28 7.59 18.17 -6.24
C LEU A 28 6.70 19.28 -6.81
N ASP A 29 6.62 19.41 -8.13
CA ASP A 29 5.76 20.39 -8.81
C ASP A 29 4.28 20.18 -8.47
N VAL A 30 3.84 18.93 -8.39
CA VAL A 30 2.49 18.58 -7.95
C VAL A 30 2.32 18.90 -6.47
N ALA A 31 3.28 18.56 -5.62
CA ALA A 31 3.22 18.84 -4.18
C ALA A 31 3.16 20.35 -3.89
N LEU A 32 3.93 21.17 -4.60
CA LEU A 32 3.94 22.63 -4.48
C LEU A 32 2.57 23.26 -4.76
N ARG A 33 1.71 22.65 -5.58
CA ARG A 33 0.34 23.16 -5.79
C ARG A 33 -0.54 23.05 -4.54
N PHE A 34 -0.25 22.11 -3.65
CA PHE A 34 -1.02 21.89 -2.42
C PHE A 34 -0.41 22.58 -1.21
N PHE A 35 0.92 22.52 -1.07
CA PHE A 35 1.65 23.04 0.09
C PHE A 35 2.23 24.43 -0.16
N GLY A 36 2.34 24.89 -1.41
CA GLY A 36 3.07 26.12 -1.74
C GLY A 36 4.55 26.03 -1.38
N SER A 37 5.24 27.17 -1.41
CA SER A 37 6.63 27.29 -0.97
C SER A 37 6.77 27.62 0.52
N ASP A 38 5.67 27.63 1.27
CA ASP A 38 5.61 28.00 2.69
C ASP A 38 5.77 26.76 3.58
N PRO A 39 6.84 26.65 4.39
CA PRO A 39 7.08 25.51 5.28
C PRO A 39 5.95 25.25 6.29
N GLY A 40 5.11 26.26 6.61
CA GLY A 40 4.03 26.16 7.59
C GLY A 40 2.68 25.73 7.02
N ARG A 41 2.52 25.74 5.69
CA ARG A 41 1.23 25.50 5.06
C ARG A 41 0.89 24.01 5.07
N LYS A 42 -0.27 23.69 5.66
CA LYS A 42 -0.78 22.31 5.70
C LYS A 42 -1.60 21.99 4.46
N PHE A 43 -1.72 20.69 4.17
CA PHE A 43 -2.62 20.20 3.12
C PHE A 43 -4.05 20.74 3.35
N PRO A 44 -4.73 21.28 2.34
CA PRO A 44 -6.02 21.97 2.52
C PRO A 44 -7.10 21.14 3.21
N LEU A 45 -7.10 19.82 3.00
CA LEU A 45 -8.09 18.91 3.60
C LEU A 45 -7.61 18.25 4.90
N VAL A 46 -6.49 18.71 5.47
CA VAL A 46 -5.93 18.06 6.66
C VAL A 46 -6.90 18.10 7.83
N ASP A 47 -7.73 19.13 7.95
CA ASP A 47 -8.68 19.33 9.05
C ASP A 47 -10.11 18.88 8.77
N ASN A 48 -10.38 18.43 7.54
CA ASN A 48 -11.68 17.87 7.19
C ASN A 48 -11.91 16.54 7.92
N SER A 49 -12.94 16.50 8.76
CA SER A 49 -13.27 15.32 9.59
C SER A 49 -13.59 14.09 8.76
N ALA A 50 -14.34 14.23 7.66
CA ALA A 50 -14.66 13.11 6.77
C ALA A 50 -13.41 12.50 6.14
N VAL A 51 -12.46 13.34 5.71
CA VAL A 51 -11.17 12.88 5.14
C VAL A 51 -10.31 12.18 6.21
N LYS A 52 -10.30 12.69 7.45
CA LYS A 52 -9.62 12.02 8.57
C LYS A 52 -10.21 10.64 8.85
N ILE A 53 -11.54 10.51 8.89
CA ILE A 53 -12.23 9.23 9.09
C ILE A 53 -11.90 8.27 7.95
N LEU A 54 -12.03 8.71 6.70
CA LEU A 54 -11.72 7.89 5.53
C LEU A 54 -10.28 7.36 5.58
N ARG A 55 -9.32 8.21 5.96
CA ARG A 55 -7.93 7.80 6.15
C ARG A 55 -7.79 6.75 7.26
N GLN A 56 -8.44 6.94 8.40
CA GLN A 56 -8.39 5.98 9.52
C GLN A 56 -8.99 4.63 9.12
N VAL A 57 -10.13 4.62 8.43
CA VAL A 57 -10.76 3.41 7.90
C VAL A 57 -9.83 2.72 6.90
N ASN A 58 -9.25 3.47 5.95
CA ASN A 58 -8.32 2.91 4.97
C ASN A 58 -7.07 2.29 5.61
N LEU A 59 -6.60 2.84 6.74
CA LEU A 59 -5.49 2.26 7.50
C LEU A 59 -5.92 1.02 8.31
N ALA A 60 -7.13 1.03 8.86
CA ALA A 60 -7.64 -0.06 9.69
C ALA A 60 -8.05 -1.28 8.88
N VAL A 61 -8.67 -1.11 7.70
CA VAL A 61 -9.24 -2.22 6.91
C VAL A 61 -8.21 -3.30 6.58
N PRO A 62 -7.02 -3.00 6.01
CA PRO A 62 -6.03 -4.02 5.72
C PRO A 62 -5.54 -4.74 6.97
N ALA A 63 -5.36 -4.02 8.09
CA ALA A 63 -4.91 -4.58 9.35
C ALA A 63 -5.97 -5.53 9.95
N VAL A 64 -7.24 -5.13 9.94
CA VAL A 64 -8.37 -5.94 10.41
C VAL A 64 -8.53 -7.20 9.55
N LEU A 65 -8.48 -7.06 8.21
CA LEU A 65 -8.55 -8.21 7.31
C LEU A 65 -7.41 -9.20 7.55
N PHE A 66 -6.18 -8.70 7.69
CA PHE A 66 -5.02 -9.54 8.01
C PHE A 66 -5.20 -10.25 9.36
N ALA A 67 -5.65 -9.55 10.39
CA ALA A 67 -5.92 -10.14 11.70
C ALA A 67 -7.01 -11.24 11.63
N VAL A 68 -8.09 -11.01 10.88
CA VAL A 68 -9.16 -11.99 10.67
C VAL A 68 -8.62 -13.26 9.99
N VAL A 69 -7.83 -13.11 8.91
CA VAL A 69 -7.23 -14.25 8.21
C VAL A 69 -6.27 -15.02 9.13
N MET A 70 -5.44 -14.32 9.89
CA MET A 70 -4.53 -14.92 10.88
C MET A 70 -5.30 -15.71 11.94
N THR A 71 -6.39 -15.17 12.49
CA THR A 71 -7.22 -15.86 13.48
C THR A 71 -7.83 -17.13 12.90
N PHE A 72 -8.39 -17.07 11.69
CA PHE A 72 -8.95 -18.26 11.04
C PHE A 72 -7.89 -19.31 10.75
N MET A 73 -6.68 -18.91 10.34
CA MET A 73 -5.57 -19.84 10.12
C MET A 73 -5.10 -20.49 11.42
N ALA A 74 -5.03 -19.72 12.52
CA ALA A 74 -4.69 -20.25 13.84
C ALA A 74 -5.74 -21.26 14.33
N ILE A 75 -7.03 -21.01 14.09
CA ILE A 75 -8.10 -21.97 14.41
C ILE A 75 -7.93 -23.23 13.56
N GLN A 76 -7.67 -23.10 12.26
CA GLN A 76 -7.48 -24.25 11.36
C GLN A 76 -6.31 -25.13 11.79
N LEU A 77 -5.20 -24.51 12.23
CA LEU A 77 -4.00 -25.22 12.68
C LEU A 77 -4.28 -26.03 13.96
N ASN A 78 -5.03 -25.46 14.90
CA ASN A 78 -5.40 -26.13 16.15
C ASN A 78 -6.56 -27.13 15.99
N ARG A 79 -7.44 -26.91 15.01
CA ARG A 79 -8.61 -27.75 14.72
C ARG A 79 -8.74 -27.99 13.21
N PRO A 80 -7.97 -28.94 12.64
CA PRO A 80 -7.94 -29.18 11.19
C PRO A 80 -9.28 -29.61 10.59
N ARG A 81 -10.20 -30.13 11.41
CA ARG A 81 -11.57 -30.53 10.99
C ARG A 81 -12.61 -29.41 11.17
N ALA A 82 -12.23 -28.25 11.69
CA ALA A 82 -13.14 -27.12 11.80
C ALA A 82 -13.58 -26.66 10.41
N ARG A 83 -14.87 -26.39 10.24
CA ARG A 83 -15.41 -25.86 8.98
C ARG A 83 -15.24 -24.36 8.98
N ILE A 84 -14.16 -23.88 8.36
CA ILE A 84 -13.83 -22.45 8.29
C ILE A 84 -14.23 -21.88 6.93
N PHE A 85 -14.60 -20.60 6.90
CA PHE A 85 -15.05 -19.90 5.70
C PHE A 85 -13.94 -19.65 4.67
N ILE A 86 -12.68 -19.62 5.12
CA ILE A 86 -11.51 -19.31 4.28
C ILE A 86 -10.74 -20.61 4.02
N PRO A 87 -10.55 -21.03 2.75
CA PRO A 87 -9.70 -22.15 2.42
C PRO A 87 -8.26 -21.94 2.91
N PRO A 88 -7.58 -22.96 3.48
CA PRO A 88 -6.24 -22.79 4.06
C PRO A 88 -5.21 -22.26 3.07
N GLY A 89 -5.26 -22.72 1.80
CA GLY A 89 -4.36 -22.21 0.75
C GLY A 89 -4.56 -20.73 0.45
N VAL A 90 -5.81 -20.23 0.49
CA VAL A 90 -6.13 -18.82 0.28
C VAL A 90 -5.63 -17.99 1.46
N GLY A 91 -5.87 -18.46 2.69
CA GLY A 91 -5.39 -17.73 3.87
C GLY A 91 -3.87 -17.69 3.94
N LEU A 92 -3.18 -18.81 3.63
CA LEU A 92 -1.72 -18.85 3.59
C LEU A 92 -1.19 -17.91 2.51
N PHE A 93 -1.77 -17.93 1.31
CA PHE A 93 -1.43 -17.00 0.24
C PHE A 93 -1.55 -15.54 0.68
N LEU A 94 -2.69 -15.15 1.28
CA LEU A 94 -2.90 -13.79 1.77
C LEU A 94 -1.88 -13.39 2.84
N ILE A 95 -1.61 -14.28 3.81
CA ILE A 95 -0.63 -14.04 4.86
C ILE A 95 0.76 -13.82 4.25
N THR A 96 1.19 -14.71 3.35
CA THR A 96 2.50 -14.65 2.71
C THR A 96 2.64 -13.40 1.85
N VAL A 97 1.63 -13.04 1.05
CA VAL A 97 1.66 -11.84 0.21
C VAL A 97 1.77 -10.57 1.04
N ILE A 98 1.02 -10.46 2.14
CA ILE A 98 1.07 -9.28 3.03
C ILE A 98 2.41 -9.24 3.81
N ALA A 99 2.87 -10.37 4.31
CA ALA A 99 4.14 -10.45 5.04
C ALA A 99 5.34 -10.13 4.14
N LEU A 100 5.42 -10.75 2.95
CA LEU A 100 6.55 -10.56 2.04
C LEU A 100 6.46 -9.24 1.27
N GLY A 101 5.28 -8.85 0.79
CA GLY A 101 5.09 -7.63 0.01
C GLY A 101 5.27 -6.36 0.85
N PRO A 102 4.21 -5.85 1.50
CA PRO A 102 4.33 -4.64 2.29
C PRO A 102 5.18 -4.80 3.56
N GLY A 103 5.12 -5.96 4.25
CA GLY A 103 5.85 -6.18 5.50
C GLY A 103 7.37 -6.15 5.31
N LEU A 104 7.90 -7.07 4.50
CA LEU A 104 9.33 -7.23 4.27
C LEU A 104 9.85 -6.35 3.13
N LEU A 105 9.35 -6.51 1.90
CA LEU A 105 9.91 -5.84 0.73
C LEU A 105 9.74 -4.32 0.83
N VAL A 106 8.51 -3.84 1.02
CA VAL A 106 8.26 -2.39 1.02
C VAL A 106 8.80 -1.74 2.30
N ASN A 107 8.32 -2.15 3.47
CA ASN A 107 8.65 -1.46 4.73
C ASN A 107 10.01 -1.86 5.30
N GLY A 108 10.43 -3.12 5.13
CA GLY A 108 11.69 -3.62 5.68
C GLY A 108 12.91 -3.33 4.81
N LEU A 109 12.79 -3.43 3.48
CA LEU A 109 13.93 -3.32 2.56
C LEU A 109 13.94 -2.03 1.76
N LEU A 110 12.84 -1.66 1.09
CA LEU A 110 12.86 -0.57 0.10
C LEU A 110 12.70 0.82 0.73
N LYS A 111 11.87 0.95 1.76
CA LYS A 111 11.52 2.23 2.39
C LYS A 111 12.74 3.07 2.86
N PRO A 112 13.81 2.48 3.43
CA PRO A 112 15.02 3.25 3.77
C PRO A 112 15.69 3.93 2.57
N PHE A 113 15.55 3.37 1.35
CA PHE A 113 16.16 3.87 0.12
C PHE A 113 15.23 4.78 -0.69
N TRP A 114 14.03 5.09 -0.19
CA TRP A 114 13.13 6.06 -0.82
C TRP A 114 13.19 7.41 -0.09
N PRO A 115 14.15 8.29 -0.45
CA PRO A 115 14.10 9.66 0.01
C PRO A 115 12.76 10.25 -0.43
N ARG A 116 12.09 10.94 0.49
CA ARG A 116 10.85 11.66 0.23
C ARG A 116 11.16 13.14 0.26
N PRO A 117 11.51 13.78 -0.87
CA PRO A 117 11.60 15.23 -0.93
C PRO A 117 10.24 15.78 -0.51
N ARG A 118 10.22 16.64 0.50
CA ARG A 118 9.04 17.41 0.85
C ARG A 118 9.31 18.85 0.43
N PRO A 119 8.32 19.58 -0.08
CA PRO A 119 8.43 21.02 -0.15
C PRO A 119 8.57 21.53 1.30
N GLY A 120 9.75 22.05 1.66
CA GLY A 120 10.08 22.54 3.01
C GLY A 120 11.26 21.83 3.66
#